data_AF-A0A117NCY8-F1
#
_entry.id   AF-A0A117NCY8-F1
#
_cell.length_a   1.000
_cell.length_b   1.000
_cell.length_c   1.000
_cell.angle_alpha   90.00
_cell.angle_beta   90.00
_cell.angle_gamma   90.00
#
_symmetry.space_group_name_H-M   'P 1'
#
loop_
_entity.id
_entity.type
_entity.pdbx_description
1 polymer ?
#
loop_
_entity_poly.entity_id
_entity_poly.type
_entity_poly.pdbx_seq_one_letter_code
_entity_poly.pdbx_strand_id
1 'polypeptide(L)'
;MSDVVEADLQRFYGVDFADYWRGELSIRRLSVLIHHLPPESACARQLSKTEAGWDVHAYLLSDLYHAFTGNPHPARPKPEAANKSTRYSTLRAALEAQRERLGTTDT
;
A
#
# COMPACT_ATOMS: atom_id res chain seq x y z
N MET A 1 -10.90 -7.32 5.39
CA MET A 1 -9.79 -8.05 4.73
C MET A 1 -10.29 -9.37 4.17
N SER A 2 -11.00 -10.19 4.97
CA SER A 2 -11.59 -11.47 4.52
C SER A 2 -12.46 -11.33 3.25
N ASP A 3 -13.37 -10.36 3.25
CA ASP A 3 -14.36 -10.17 2.18
C ASP A 3 -13.72 -9.88 0.81
N VAL A 4 -12.55 -9.23 0.80
CA VAL A 4 -11.82 -8.87 -0.42
C VAL A 4 -11.10 -10.08 -1.01
N VAL A 5 -10.53 -10.92 -0.13
CA VAL A 5 -9.90 -12.19 -0.52
C VAL A 5 -10.96 -13.15 -1.08
N GLU A 6 -12.11 -13.25 -0.42
CA GLU A 6 -13.23 -14.08 -0.89
C GLU A 6 -13.72 -13.64 -2.28
N ALA A 7 -13.94 -12.34 -2.46
CA ALA A 7 -14.36 -11.78 -3.75
C ALA A 7 -13.35 -12.06 -4.88
N ASP A 8 -12.05 -11.93 -4.60
CA ASP A 8 -11.01 -12.19 -5.59
C ASP A 8 -10.85 -13.69 -5.90
N LEU A 9 -10.93 -14.57 -4.89
CA LEU A 9 -10.89 -16.02 -5.10
C LEU A 9 -12.06 -16.49 -5.97
N GLN A 10 -13.25 -15.95 -5.72
CA GLN A 10 -14.43 -16.26 -6.49
C GLN A 10 -14.35 -15.69 -7.91
N ARG A 11 -13.87 -14.45 -8.07
CA ARG A 11 -13.76 -13.78 -9.37
C ARG A 11 -12.73 -14.40 -10.31
N PHE A 12 -11.53 -14.74 -9.80
CA PHE A 12 -10.42 -15.17 -10.65
C PHE A 12 -10.30 -16.69 -10.75
N TYR A 13 -10.70 -17.43 -9.71
CA TYR A 13 -10.50 -18.87 -9.63
C TYR A 13 -11.80 -19.66 -9.47
N GLY A 14 -12.94 -19.00 -9.24
CA GLY A 14 -14.22 -19.67 -9.01
C GLY A 14 -14.24 -20.51 -7.74
N VAL A 15 -13.38 -20.20 -6.77
CA VAL A 15 -13.23 -20.94 -5.51
C VAL A 15 -13.96 -20.19 -4.41
N ASP A 16 -14.74 -20.90 -3.59
CA ASP A 16 -15.35 -20.36 -2.38
C ASP A 16 -14.35 -20.44 -1.22
N PHE A 17 -14.23 -19.35 -0.46
CA PHE A 17 -13.39 -19.35 0.74
C PHE A 17 -13.94 -20.28 1.83
N ALA A 18 -15.25 -20.55 1.85
CA ALA A 18 -15.88 -21.49 2.77
C ALA A 18 -15.38 -22.94 2.58
N ASP A 19 -14.87 -23.29 1.40
CA ASP A 19 -14.30 -24.61 1.11
C ASP A 19 -13.09 -24.94 2.00
N TYR A 20 -12.43 -23.91 2.53
CA TYR A 20 -11.37 -24.06 3.53
C TYR A 20 -11.90 -24.68 4.83
N TRP A 21 -13.05 -24.22 5.31
CA TRP A 21 -13.68 -24.73 6.53
C TRP A 21 -14.33 -26.10 6.32
N ARG A 22 -14.71 -26.42 5.09
CA ARG A 22 -15.23 -27.74 4.69
C ARG A 22 -14.10 -28.78 4.49
N GLY A 23 -12.85 -28.34 4.41
CA GLY A 23 -11.69 -29.20 4.17
C GLY A 23 -11.44 -29.56 2.70
N GLU A 24 -12.18 -28.95 1.77
CA GLU A 24 -12.01 -29.14 0.33
C GLU A 24 -10.90 -28.25 -0.25
N LEU A 25 -10.60 -27.14 0.43
CA LEU A 25 -9.49 -26.25 0.12
C LEU A 25 -8.37 -26.38 1.16
N SER A 26 -7.17 -26.77 0.74
CA SER A 26 -6.00 -26.84 1.63
C SER A 26 -5.36 -25.47 1.85
N ILE A 27 -4.76 -25.24 3.04
CA ILE A 27 -3.93 -24.04 3.34
C ILE A 27 -2.89 -23.82 2.25
N ARG A 28 -2.25 -24.89 1.77
CA ARG A 28 -1.21 -24.81 0.75
C ARG A 28 -1.77 -24.26 -0.56
N ARG A 29 -2.94 -24.74 -0.98
CA ARG A 29 -3.62 -24.26 -2.19
C ARG A 29 -4.08 -22.82 -2.03
N LEU A 30 -4.67 -22.47 -0.88
CA LEU A 30 -5.09 -21.11 -0.56
C LEU A 30 -3.89 -20.13 -0.65
N SER A 31 -2.75 -20.48 -0.06
CA SER A 31 -1.52 -19.68 -0.13
C SER A 31 -1.06 -19.45 -1.58
N VAL A 32 -1.05 -20.50 -2.41
CA VAL A 32 -0.68 -20.40 -3.83
C VAL A 32 -1.63 -19.45 -4.58
N LEU A 33 -2.94 -19.58 -4.38
CA LEU A 33 -3.91 -18.71 -5.04
C LEU A 33 -3.72 -17.24 -4.64
N ILE A 34 -3.48 -16.98 -3.35
CA ILE A 34 -3.23 -15.63 -2.86
C ILE A 34 -1.93 -15.05 -3.45
N HIS A 35 -0.85 -15.84 -3.53
CA HIS A 35 0.42 -15.38 -4.08
C HIS A 35 0.39 -15.10 -5.58
N HIS A 36 -0.50 -15.77 -6.32
CA HIS A 36 -0.63 -15.63 -7.77
C HIS A 36 -1.82 -14.76 -8.19
N LEU A 37 -2.41 -14.02 -7.25
CA LEU A 37 -3.46 -13.05 -7.55
C LEU A 37 -2.96 -11.99 -8.55
N PRO A 38 -3.76 -11.65 -9.58
CA PRO A 38 -3.43 -10.58 -10.51
C PRO A 38 -3.25 -9.22 -9.80
N PRO A 39 -2.45 -8.30 -10.36
CA PRO A 39 -2.25 -6.97 -9.78
C PRO A 39 -3.55 -6.14 -9.70
N GLU A 40 -4.52 -6.44 -10.56
CA GLU A 40 -5.87 -5.85 -10.56
C GLU A 40 -6.80 -6.39 -9.47
N SER A 41 -6.37 -7.40 -8.71
CA SER A 41 -7.17 -7.94 -7.61
C SER A 41 -7.40 -6.90 -6.53
N ALA A 42 -8.58 -6.92 -5.93
CA ALA A 42 -8.94 -5.96 -4.89
C ALA A 42 -8.03 -6.13 -3.66
N CYS A 43 -7.58 -7.36 -3.40
CA CYS A 43 -6.63 -7.72 -2.36
C CYS A 43 -5.24 -7.17 -2.67
N ALA A 44 -4.74 -7.32 -3.91
CA ALA A 44 -3.47 -6.71 -4.30
C ALA A 44 -3.54 -5.19 -4.18
N ARG A 45 -4.64 -4.56 -4.63
CA ARG A 45 -4.87 -3.12 -4.49
C ARG A 45 -4.91 -2.64 -3.05
N GLN A 46 -5.53 -3.40 -2.15
CA GLN A 46 -5.62 -3.03 -0.74
C GLN A 46 -4.27 -3.18 -0.02
N LEU A 47 -3.46 -4.18 -0.43
CA LEU A 47 -2.13 -4.42 0.15
C LEU A 47 -1.06 -3.50 -0.45
N SER A 48 -1.14 -3.22 -1.75
CA SER A 48 -0.32 -2.22 -2.40
C SER A 48 -0.71 -0.86 -1.84
N LYS A 49 0.16 -0.27 -1.02
CA LYS A 49 0.03 1.11 -0.49
C LYS A 49 0.10 2.18 -1.60
N THR A 50 -0.18 1.82 -2.84
CA THR A 50 -0.34 2.76 -3.94
C THR A 50 -1.69 3.40 -3.75
N GLU A 51 -1.70 4.59 -3.14
CA GLU A 51 -2.86 5.29 -2.59
C GLU A 51 -4.04 5.58 -3.55
N ALA A 52 -3.96 5.17 -4.82
CA ALA A 52 -4.98 5.49 -5.82
C ALA A 52 -5.27 4.36 -6.83
N GLY A 53 -4.79 3.13 -6.63
CA GLY A 53 -4.96 2.06 -7.63
C GLY A 53 -4.24 2.37 -8.95
N TRP A 54 -3.18 3.18 -8.89
CA TRP A 54 -2.33 3.48 -10.03
C TRP A 54 -1.46 2.27 -10.35
N ASP A 55 -1.78 1.60 -11.44
CA ASP A 55 -0.89 0.61 -12.03
C ASP A 55 0.33 1.29 -12.69
N VAL A 56 1.37 0.50 -13.01
CA VAL A 56 2.56 0.92 -13.74
C VAL A 56 2.18 1.70 -15.01
N HIS A 57 1.16 1.24 -15.74
CA HIS A 57 0.69 1.93 -16.93
C HIS A 57 0.18 3.35 -16.63
N ALA A 58 -0.53 3.56 -15.51
CA ALA A 58 -1.00 4.87 -15.11
C ALA A 58 0.15 5.84 -14.80
N TYR A 59 1.21 5.33 -14.14
CA TYR A 59 2.43 6.12 -13.92
C TYR A 59 3.12 6.51 -15.23
N LEU A 60 3.30 5.56 -16.15
CA LEU A 60 3.94 5.81 -17.44
C LEU A 60 3.14 6.81 -18.29
N LEU A 61 1.80 6.70 -18.31
CA LEU A 61 0.95 7.66 -18.98
C LEU A 61 1.03 9.06 -18.36
N SER A 62 1.14 9.13 -17.02
CA SER A 62 1.30 10.42 -16.34
C SER A 62 2.63 11.10 -16.66
N ASP A 63 3.70 10.31 -16.82
CA ASP A 63 5.02 10.81 -17.17
C ASP A 63 5.05 11.27 -18.63
N LEU A 64 4.32 10.58 -19.52
CA LEU A 64 4.14 11.03 -20.90
C LEU A 64 3.34 12.33 -20.99
N TYR A 65 2.25 12.46 -20.22
CA TYR A 65 1.50 13.71 -20.10
C TYR A 65 2.40 14.85 -19.61
N HIS A 66 3.24 14.58 -18.61
CA HIS A 66 4.19 15.55 -18.09
C HIS A 66 5.22 15.97 -19.15
N ALA A 67 5.77 15.00 -19.91
CA ALA A 67 6.70 15.28 -20.98
C ALA A 67 6.09 16.17 -22.08
N PHE A 68 4.82 15.98 -22.41
CA PHE A 68 4.15 16.76 -23.45
C PHE A 68 3.64 18.13 -22.99
N THR A 69 3.21 18.26 -21.75
CA THR A 69 2.57 19.50 -21.24
C THR A 69 3.50 20.35 -20.36
N GLY A 70 4.62 19.79 -19.91
CA GLY A 70 5.50 20.39 -18.91
C GLY A 70 4.93 20.41 -17.48
N ASN A 71 3.66 20.01 -17.30
CA ASN A 71 2.97 20.04 -16.01
C ASN A 71 2.71 18.62 -15.50
N PRO A 72 2.83 18.34 -14.20
CA PRO A 72 2.50 17.02 -13.67
C PRO A 72 1.01 16.72 -13.86
N HIS A 73 0.68 15.45 -14.11
CA HIS A 73 -0.72 15.05 -14.27
C HIS A 73 -1.51 15.36 -12.98
N PRO A 74 -2.68 16.03 -13.06
CA PRO A 74 -3.41 16.51 -11.88
C PRO A 74 -3.86 15.39 -10.93
N ALA A 75 -4.10 14.18 -11.47
CA ALA A 75 -4.49 13.02 -10.67
C ALA A 75 -3.30 12.19 -10.13
N ARG A 76 -2.04 12.63 -10.34
CA ARG A 76 -0.88 11.87 -9.89
C ARG A 76 -0.86 11.78 -8.35
N PRO A 77 -0.82 10.57 -7.76
CA PRO A 77 -0.73 10.42 -6.32
C PRO A 77 0.58 11.05 -5.84
N LYS A 78 0.49 11.90 -4.82
CA LYS A 78 1.67 12.52 -4.23
C LYS A 78 2.42 11.43 -3.46
N PRO A 79 3.73 11.22 -3.70
CA PRO A 79 4.46 10.22 -2.95
C PRO A 79 4.42 10.57 -1.46
N GLU A 80 4.07 9.59 -0.61
CA GLU A 80 4.12 9.70 0.87
C GLU A 80 5.49 10.21 1.38
N ALA A 81 6.53 10.15 0.55
CA ALA A 81 7.86 10.71 0.83
C ALA A 81 7.82 12.18 1.27
N ALA A 82 6.86 12.97 0.79
CA ALA A 82 6.66 14.34 1.26
C ALA A 82 6.34 14.43 2.76
N ASN A 83 5.68 13.40 3.33
CA ASN A 83 5.34 13.34 4.75
C ASN A 83 6.50 12.81 5.63
N LYS A 84 7.48 12.10 5.04
CA LYS A 84 8.62 11.55 5.79
C LYS A 84 9.58 12.63 6.27
N SER A 85 9.87 13.66 5.46
CA SER A 85 10.77 14.76 5.85
C SER A 85 10.22 15.53 7.06
N THR A 86 8.91 15.79 7.06
CA THR A 86 8.19 16.40 8.18
C THR A 86 8.32 15.56 9.45
N ARG A 87 8.11 14.24 9.35
CA ARG A 87 8.23 13.33 10.50
C ARG A 87 9.64 13.27 11.10
N TYR A 88 10.69 13.31 10.29
CA TYR A 88 12.07 13.36 10.81
C TYR A 88 12.40 14.69 11.47
N SER A 89 11.87 15.81 10.95
CA SER A 89 12.06 17.13 11.56
C SER A 89 11.37 17.24 12.93
N THR A 90 10.14 16.74 13.05
CA THR A 90 9.41 16.75 14.33
C THR A 90 10.04 15.82 15.35
N LEU A 91 10.53 14.65 14.91
CA LEU A 91 11.22 13.71 15.78
C LEU A 91 12.57 14.28 16.28
N ARG A 92 13.30 15.02 15.43
CA ARG A 92 14.51 15.75 15.85
C ARG A 92 14.21 16.81 16.89
N ALA A 93 13.21 17.66 16.65
CA ALA A 93 12.80 18.69 17.60
C ALA A 93 12.36 18.09 18.95
N ALA A 94 11.67 16.94 18.93
CA ALA A 94 11.27 16.23 20.15
C ALA A 94 12.47 15.67 20.92
N LEU A 95 13.47 15.12 20.22
CA LEU A 95 14.71 14.65 20.84
C LEU A 95 15.52 15.79 21.46
N GLU A 96 15.60 16.94 20.79
CA GLU A 96 16.29 18.12 21.30
C GLU A 96 15.61 18.65 22.58
N ALA A 97 14.29 18.78 22.57
CA ALA A 97 13.53 19.17 23.76
C ALA A 97 13.68 18.17 24.92
N GLN A 98 13.79 16.87 24.63
CA GLN A 98 14.04 15.86 25.65
C GLN A 98 15.44 15.99 26.25
N ARG A 99 16.45 16.26 25.42
CA ARG A 99 17.84 16.48 25.86
C ARG A 99 17.95 17.72 26.74
N GLU A 100 17.26 18.80 26.40
CA GLU A 100 17.23 20.03 27.19
C GLU A 100 16.63 19.78 28.59
N ARG A 101 15.50 19.05 28.68
CA ARG A 101 14.89 18.68 29.97
C ARG A 101 15.85 17.88 30.86
N LEU A 102 16.55 16.92 30.28
CA LEU A 102 17.51 16.08 30.99
C LEU A 102 18.76 16.85 31.42
N GLY A 103 19.21 17.82 30.61
CA GLY A 103 20.34 18.69 30.95
C GLY A 103 20.04 19.69 32.06
N THR A 104 18.78 20.12 32.21
CA THR A 104 18.36 21.05 33.29
C THR A 104 18.19 20.40 34.66
N THR A 105 18.17 19.07 34.73
CA THR A 105 17.96 18.32 35.99
C THR A 105 19.25 17.98 36.76
N ASP A 106 20.43 18.31 36.21
CA ASP A 106 21.75 18.00 36.79
C ASP A 106 22.44 19.18 37.52
N THR A 107 21.71 20.26 37.85
CA THR A 107 22.17 21.38 38.72
C THR A 107 21.25 21.58 39.90
#